data_AF-A0A7M2XID1-F1
#
_entry.id   AF-A0A7M2XID1-F1
#
_cell.length_a   1.000
_cell.length_b   1.000
_cell.length_c   1.000
_cell.angle_alpha   90.00
_cell.angle_beta   90.00
_cell.angle_gamma   90.00
#
_symmetry.space_group_name_H-M   'P 1'
#
loop_
_entity.id
_entity.type
_entity.pdbx_description
1 polymer ?
#
loop_
_entity_poly.entity_id
_entity_poly.type
_entity_poly.pdbx_seq_one_letter_code
_entity_poly.pdbx_strand_id
1 'polypeptide(L)'
;MNTRVPPSTTALPLRETKYRELEQYPEFGSVTAWLRDVVSSIVPNARMSECEYWSVVCLPAGEPDDPRKPLVSVHAGNMAVAGMFLDLSDGQRSLAGYVRVSGAELEKASGSTREQLAADSPGLSFIDEGSVVSVVWSDEPAAREQFEALPWRAPARALVTELMRGGRNSWADDHCRQIARFAYDD
;
A
#
# COMPACT_ATOMS: atom_id res chain seq x y z
N MET A 1 54.12 -15.96 0.15
CA MET A 1 53.25 -14.84 -0.27
C MET A 1 51.82 -15.30 -0.06
N ASN A 2 51.16 -14.83 1.00
CA ASN A 2 49.78 -15.21 1.30
C ASN A 2 48.84 -14.35 0.46
N THR A 3 48.20 -14.96 -0.53
CA THR A 3 47.07 -14.39 -1.27
C THR A 3 45.90 -14.21 -0.31
N ARG A 4 45.63 -12.96 0.07
CA ARG A 4 44.38 -12.58 0.73
C ARG A 4 43.24 -12.83 -0.26
N VAL A 5 42.43 -13.84 0.02
CA VAL A 5 41.10 -13.99 -0.57
C VAL A 5 40.27 -12.77 -0.10
N PRO A 6 39.66 -11.99 -1.00
CA PRO A 6 38.75 -10.91 -0.58
C PRO A 6 37.57 -11.53 0.18
N PRO A 7 37.06 -10.89 1.25
CA PRO A 7 35.91 -11.41 1.96
C PRO A 7 34.74 -11.52 1.00
N SER A 8 34.12 -12.70 0.97
CA SER A 8 32.92 -13.00 0.20
C SER A 8 31.87 -11.91 0.42
N THR A 9 31.46 -11.25 -0.66
CA THR A 9 30.30 -10.35 -0.68
C THR A 9 29.08 -11.19 -0.35
N THR A 10 28.72 -11.29 0.93
CA THR A 10 27.46 -11.89 1.35
C THR A 10 26.35 -11.11 0.66
N ALA A 11 25.73 -11.70 -0.35
CA ALA A 11 24.62 -11.06 -1.05
C ALA A 11 23.57 -10.67 0.00
N LEU A 12 23.23 -9.38 0.04
CA LEU A 12 22.20 -8.90 0.96
C LEU A 12 20.89 -9.66 0.69
N PRO A 13 20.09 -9.96 1.73
CA PRO A 13 18.76 -10.51 1.52
C PRO A 13 17.99 -9.62 0.53
N LEU A 14 17.27 -10.21 -0.43
CA LEU A 14 16.57 -9.48 -1.49
C LEU A 14 15.71 -8.31 -0.96
N ARG A 15 15.11 -8.48 0.23
CA ARG A 15 14.30 -7.45 0.89
C ARG A 15 15.10 -6.23 1.32
N GLU A 16 16.33 -6.45 1.80
CA GLU A 16 17.25 -5.37 2.15
C GLU A 16 17.68 -4.61 0.89
N THR A 17 17.95 -5.33 -0.21
CA THR A 17 18.23 -4.70 -1.51
C THR A 17 17.04 -3.86 -2.00
N LYS A 18 15.81 -4.39 -1.92
CA LYS A 18 14.60 -3.66 -2.34
C LYS A 18 14.36 -2.40 -1.51
N TYR A 19 14.57 -2.46 -0.19
CA TYR A 19 14.50 -1.26 0.66
C TYR A 19 15.53 -0.22 0.24
N ARG A 20 16.80 -0.64 0.06
CA ARG A 20 17.89 0.28 -0.35
C ARG A 20 17.67 0.87 -1.74
N GLU A 21 17.02 0.13 -2.63
CA GLU A 21 16.60 0.64 -3.93
C GLU A 21 15.50 1.69 -3.78
N LEU A 22 14.43 1.38 -3.04
CA LEU A 22 13.34 2.33 -2.80
C LEU A 22 13.81 3.60 -2.08
N GLU A 23 14.78 3.49 -1.17
CA GLU A 23 15.40 4.63 -0.46
C GLU A 23 16.11 5.61 -1.41
N GLN A 24 16.48 5.17 -2.63
CA GLN A 24 17.09 6.02 -3.65
C GLN A 24 16.06 6.72 -4.56
N TYR A 25 14.77 6.37 -4.46
CA TYR A 25 13.74 6.94 -5.31
C TYR A 25 13.35 8.34 -4.83
N PRO A 26 13.12 9.32 -5.72
CA PRO A 26 12.62 10.64 -5.35
C PRO A 26 11.32 10.59 -4.53
N GLU A 27 10.51 9.55 -4.74
CA GLU A 27 9.21 9.38 -4.11
C GLU A 27 9.30 8.78 -2.69
N PHE A 28 10.49 8.43 -2.19
CA PHE A 28 10.67 7.77 -0.88
C PHE A 28 10.02 8.51 0.28
N GLY A 29 10.14 9.85 0.32
CA GLY A 29 9.51 10.68 1.34
C GLY A 29 7.99 10.59 1.31
N SER A 30 7.40 10.65 0.12
CA SER A 30 5.94 10.51 -0.07
C SER A 30 5.46 9.11 0.30
N VAL A 31 6.23 8.07 -0.06
CA VAL A 31 5.91 6.68 0.27
C VAL A 31 5.89 6.44 1.78
N THR A 32 6.91 6.93 2.49
CA THR A 32 7.00 6.74 3.95
C THR A 32 5.96 7.56 4.71
N ALA A 33 5.67 8.79 4.27
CA ALA A 33 4.60 9.61 4.83
C ALA A 33 3.21 8.98 4.62
N TRP A 34 2.93 8.49 3.41
CA TRP A 34 1.67 7.79 3.12
C TRP A 34 1.55 6.48 3.89
N LEU A 35 2.64 5.71 4.03
CA LEU A 35 2.62 4.46 4.78
C LEU A 35 2.24 4.70 6.25
N ARG A 36 2.71 5.80 6.83
CA ARG A 36 2.34 6.23 8.18
C ARG A 36 0.86 6.55 8.30
N ASP A 37 0.34 7.41 7.41
CA ASP A 37 -1.08 7.78 7.42
C ASP A 37 -1.99 6.57 7.22
N VAL A 38 -1.67 5.71 6.24
CA VAL A 38 -2.53 4.57 5.91
C VAL A 38 -2.53 3.54 7.04
N VAL A 39 -1.36 3.15 7.57
CA VAL A 39 -1.27 2.11 8.61
C VAL A 39 -1.91 2.59 9.91
N SER A 40 -1.64 3.83 10.33
CA SER A 40 -2.25 4.40 11.54
C SER A 40 -3.78 4.53 11.42
N SER A 41 -4.29 4.76 10.21
CA SER A 41 -5.73 4.87 9.94
C SER A 41 -6.43 3.50 9.95
N ILE A 42 -5.85 2.46 9.34
CA ILE A 42 -6.59 1.23 9.01
C ILE A 42 -6.16 -0.01 9.81
N VAL A 43 -4.95 -0.05 10.36
CA VAL A 43 -4.43 -1.26 11.04
C VAL A 43 -4.58 -1.12 12.56
N PRO A 44 -5.48 -1.89 13.20
CA PRO A 44 -5.60 -1.87 14.65
C PRO A 44 -4.37 -2.48 15.33
N ASN A 45 -3.86 -1.79 16.36
CA ASN A 45 -2.70 -2.22 17.15
C ASN A 45 -1.49 -2.61 16.30
N ALA A 46 -1.20 -1.84 15.24
CA ALA A 46 -0.26 -2.20 14.17
C ALA A 46 1.07 -2.81 14.67
N ARG A 47 1.71 -2.22 15.68
CA ARG A 47 2.98 -2.72 16.21
C ARG A 47 2.89 -4.10 16.87
N MET A 48 1.77 -4.42 17.51
CA MET A 48 1.59 -5.72 18.17
C MET A 48 1.17 -6.82 17.19
N SER A 49 0.56 -6.44 16.07
CA SER A 49 -0.03 -7.36 15.09
C SER A 49 0.84 -7.55 13.83
N GLU A 50 2.00 -6.90 13.77
CA GLU A 50 2.98 -6.97 12.66
C GLU A 50 3.43 -8.41 12.40
N CYS A 51 3.53 -8.78 11.12
CA CYS A 51 3.80 -10.12 10.61
C CYS A 51 2.72 -11.17 10.91
N GLU A 52 2.06 -11.12 12.08
CA GLU A 52 1.01 -12.08 12.43
C GLU A 52 -0.26 -11.86 11.61
N TYR A 53 -0.71 -10.60 11.52
CA TYR A 53 -2.00 -10.25 10.92
C TYR A 53 -1.90 -9.26 9.78
N TRP A 54 -0.77 -8.56 9.66
CA TRP A 54 -0.50 -7.66 8.55
C TRP A 54 1.00 -7.60 8.23
N SER A 55 1.35 -7.13 7.03
CA SER A 55 2.74 -6.88 6.62
C SER A 55 2.82 -5.74 5.61
N VAL A 56 3.99 -5.12 5.52
CA VAL A 56 4.38 -4.27 4.39
C VAL A 56 5.33 -5.02 3.48
N VAL A 57 5.09 -4.98 2.17
CA VAL A 57 5.98 -5.49 1.13
C VAL A 57 6.55 -4.32 0.33
N CYS A 58 7.87 -4.28 0.21
CA CYS A 58 8.62 -3.24 -0.49
C CYS A 58 8.98 -3.72 -1.90
N LEU A 59 8.77 -2.87 -2.92
CA LEU A 59 8.96 -3.19 -4.34
C LEU A 59 8.43 -4.59 -4.70
N PRO A 60 7.13 -4.89 -4.46
CA PRO A 60 6.57 -6.17 -4.87
C PRO A 60 6.69 -6.31 -6.40
N ALA A 61 6.75 -7.56 -6.87
CA ALA A 61 6.81 -7.79 -8.31
C ALA A 61 5.53 -7.23 -8.97
N GLY A 62 5.71 -6.45 -10.02
CA GLY A 62 4.62 -6.04 -10.92
C GLY A 62 4.49 -7.03 -12.07
N GLU A 63 3.41 -6.90 -12.83
CA GLU A 63 3.23 -7.62 -14.08
C GLU A 63 4.15 -7.02 -15.16
N PRO A 64 4.81 -7.84 -16.02
CA PRO A 64 5.78 -7.34 -16.99
C PRO A 64 5.24 -6.27 -17.95
N ASP A 65 3.96 -6.35 -18.29
CA ASP A 65 3.29 -5.47 -19.25
C ASP A 65 2.41 -4.39 -18.58
N ASP A 66 2.38 -4.34 -17.23
CA ASP A 66 1.66 -3.29 -16.51
C ASP A 66 2.56 -2.03 -16.41
N PRO A 67 2.13 -0.87 -16.93
CA PRO A 67 2.89 0.36 -16.79
C PRO A 67 3.04 0.81 -15.33
N ARG A 68 2.28 0.22 -14.39
CA ARG A 68 2.36 0.50 -12.96
C ARG A 68 3.52 -0.24 -12.32
N LYS A 69 4.44 0.50 -11.70
CA LYS A 69 5.53 -0.07 -10.90
C LYS A 69 5.23 0.03 -9.41
N PRO A 70 4.91 -1.07 -8.73
CA PRO A 70 4.63 -1.05 -7.30
C PRO A 70 5.82 -0.57 -6.47
N LEU A 71 5.59 0.40 -5.57
CA LEU A 71 6.60 0.91 -4.64
C LEU A 71 6.50 0.21 -3.29
N VAL A 72 5.27 0.15 -2.76
CA VAL A 72 4.96 -0.46 -1.47
C VAL A 72 3.53 -0.99 -1.46
N SER A 73 3.28 -2.04 -0.69
CA SER A 73 1.93 -2.52 -0.42
C SER A 73 1.78 -2.96 1.03
N VAL A 74 0.64 -2.65 1.64
CA VAL A 74 0.21 -3.09 2.96
C VAL A 74 -0.74 -4.26 2.76
N HIS A 75 -0.48 -5.37 3.44
CA HIS A 75 -1.26 -6.61 3.35
C HIS A 75 -1.90 -6.92 4.69
N ALA A 76 -3.13 -7.42 4.68
CA ALA A 76 -3.81 -7.98 5.82
C ALA A 76 -4.48 -9.31 5.41
N GLY A 77 -4.29 -10.36 6.19
CA GLY A 77 -4.70 -11.71 5.78
C GLY A 77 -4.04 -12.12 4.46
N ASN A 78 -4.82 -12.36 3.41
CA ASN A 78 -4.35 -12.73 2.08
C ASN A 78 -4.45 -11.61 1.03
N MET A 79 -4.78 -10.39 1.45
CA MET A 79 -5.11 -9.30 0.54
C MET A 79 -4.17 -8.10 0.73
N ALA A 80 -3.71 -7.51 -0.37
CA ALA A 80 -3.09 -6.20 -0.36
C ALA A 80 -4.18 -5.13 -0.11
N VAL A 81 -4.26 -4.58 1.09
CA VAL A 81 -5.34 -3.64 1.46
C VAL A 81 -5.03 -2.19 1.07
N ALA A 82 -3.78 -1.87 0.80
CA ALA A 82 -3.38 -0.56 0.29
C ALA A 82 -2.04 -0.67 -0.43
N GLY A 83 -1.76 0.25 -1.35
CA GLY A 83 -0.44 0.35 -1.96
C GLY A 83 -0.19 1.66 -2.67
N MET A 84 1.08 1.91 -2.96
CA MET A 84 1.51 2.98 -3.85
C MET A 84 2.33 2.40 -4.98
N PHE A 85 2.22 3.03 -6.14
CA PHE A 85 2.91 2.66 -7.36
C PHE A 85 3.26 3.91 -8.15
N LEU A 86 4.21 3.77 -9.06
CA LEU A 86 4.43 4.75 -10.12
C LEU A 86 3.59 4.36 -11.31
N ASP A 87 2.76 5.26 -11.80
CA ASP A 87 2.15 5.14 -13.12
C ASP A 87 3.12 5.69 -14.17
N LEU A 88 3.44 4.86 -15.17
CA LEU A 88 4.33 5.19 -16.28
C LEU A 88 3.63 5.21 -17.63
N SER A 89 2.29 5.16 -17.67
CA SER A 89 1.50 5.00 -18.89
C SER A 89 1.75 6.10 -19.92
N ASP A 90 1.99 7.33 -19.46
CA ASP A 90 2.23 8.50 -20.32
C ASP A 90 3.72 8.80 -20.53
N GLY A 91 4.59 7.84 -20.23
CA GLY A 91 6.05 8.01 -20.28
C GLY A 91 6.61 8.98 -19.23
N GLN A 92 5.76 9.52 -18.36
CA GLN A 92 6.13 10.30 -17.19
C GLN A 92 6.03 9.45 -15.94
N ARG A 93 6.83 9.77 -14.92
CA ARG A 93 6.70 9.16 -13.59
C ARG A 93 5.65 9.95 -12.81
N SER A 94 4.47 9.37 -12.63
CA SER A 94 3.44 9.93 -11.75
C SER A 94 3.23 9.02 -10.56
N LEU A 95 3.13 9.59 -9.36
CA LEU A 95 2.82 8.81 -8.17
C LEU A 95 1.32 8.51 -8.14
N ALA A 96 0.96 7.31 -7.69
CA ALA A 96 -0.42 6.91 -7.54
C ALA A 96 -0.54 5.90 -6.42
N GLY A 97 -1.76 5.65 -5.99
CA GLY A 97 -2.00 4.66 -4.96
C GLY A 97 -3.43 4.18 -4.93
N TYR A 98 -3.67 3.23 -4.05
CA TYR A 98 -4.98 2.68 -3.82
C TYR A 98 -5.18 2.30 -2.36
N VAL A 99 -6.43 2.31 -1.94
CA VAL A 99 -6.88 1.67 -0.70
C VAL A 99 -8.09 0.80 -1.02
N ARG A 100 -8.08 -0.43 -0.53
CA ARG A 100 -9.23 -1.33 -0.57
C ARG A 100 -10.11 -1.08 0.64
N VAL A 101 -11.42 -0.97 0.40
CA VAL A 101 -12.43 -0.73 1.42
C VAL A 101 -13.59 -1.72 1.31
N SER A 102 -14.30 -1.96 2.41
CA SER A 102 -15.60 -2.63 2.33
C SER A 102 -16.60 -1.73 1.59
N GLY A 103 -17.19 -2.23 0.50
CA GLY A 103 -18.13 -1.47 -0.31
C GLY A 103 -19.38 -1.06 0.48
N ALA A 104 -19.93 -1.98 1.26
CA ALA A 104 -21.11 -1.72 2.09
C ALA A 104 -20.84 -0.68 3.19
N GLU A 105 -19.67 -0.72 3.83
CA GLU A 105 -19.31 0.29 4.83
C GLU A 105 -18.97 1.64 4.17
N LEU A 106 -18.42 1.64 2.95
CA LEU A 106 -18.18 2.87 2.20
C LEU A 106 -19.49 3.59 1.86
N GLU A 107 -20.47 2.88 1.28
CA GLU A 107 -21.78 3.44 0.93
C GLU A 107 -22.52 3.96 2.18
N LYS A 108 -22.44 3.20 3.28
CA LYS A 108 -23.01 3.60 4.55
C LYS A 108 -22.33 4.85 5.14
N ALA A 109 -21.00 4.94 5.05
CA ALA A 109 -20.25 6.07 5.59
C ALA A 109 -20.42 7.36 4.76
N SER A 110 -20.58 7.23 3.44
CA SER A 110 -20.81 8.36 2.54
C SER A 110 -22.28 8.79 2.47
N GLY A 111 -23.22 7.87 2.74
CA GLY A 111 -24.64 8.07 2.46
C GLY A 111 -24.99 8.04 0.96
N SER A 112 -24.05 7.59 0.12
CA SER A 112 -24.16 7.54 -1.34
C SER A 112 -23.81 6.16 -1.87
N THR A 113 -24.45 5.77 -2.98
CA THR A 113 -24.08 4.56 -3.73
C THR A 113 -22.68 4.67 -4.33
N ARG A 114 -22.04 3.54 -4.65
CA ARG A 114 -20.74 3.53 -5.34
C ARG A 114 -20.78 4.26 -6.68
N GLU A 115 -21.87 4.13 -7.43
CA GLU A 115 -22.04 4.82 -8.71
C GLU A 115 -22.10 6.34 -8.53
N GLN A 116 -22.79 6.82 -7.48
CA GLN A 116 -22.81 8.25 -7.15
C GLN A 116 -21.44 8.74 -6.70
N LEU A 117 -20.73 7.98 -5.86
CA LEU A 117 -19.38 8.33 -5.45
C LEU A 117 -18.42 8.45 -6.64
N ALA A 118 -18.51 7.54 -7.61
CA ALA A 118 -17.73 7.60 -8.84
C ALA A 118 -18.08 8.83 -9.70
N ALA A 119 -19.36 9.19 -9.78
CA ALA A 119 -19.81 10.39 -10.50
C ALA A 119 -19.36 11.69 -9.82
N ASP A 120 -19.39 11.73 -8.48
CA ASP A 120 -19.04 12.91 -7.68
C ASP A 120 -17.52 13.08 -7.52
N SER A 121 -16.73 12.02 -7.74
CA SER A 121 -15.27 12.00 -7.60
C SER A 121 -14.57 11.55 -8.89
N PRO A 122 -14.65 12.32 -9.99
CA PRO A 122 -14.15 11.90 -11.30
C PRO A 122 -12.62 11.75 -11.41
N GLY A 123 -11.86 12.26 -10.43
CA GLY A 123 -10.41 12.06 -10.32
C GLY A 123 -10.04 10.75 -9.63
N LEU A 124 -11.02 10.00 -9.10
CA LEU A 124 -10.83 8.69 -8.50
C LEU A 124 -11.32 7.58 -9.43
N SER A 125 -10.68 6.42 -9.36
CA SER A 125 -11.20 5.21 -9.99
C SER A 125 -11.68 4.25 -8.91
N PHE A 126 -12.92 3.79 -9.02
CA PHE A 126 -13.52 2.77 -8.17
C PHE A 126 -13.53 1.45 -8.93
N ILE A 127 -12.77 0.46 -8.46
CA ILE A 127 -12.70 -0.86 -9.06
C ILE A 127 -13.44 -1.84 -8.15
N ASP A 128 -14.58 -2.34 -8.61
CA ASP A 128 -15.40 -3.30 -7.88
C ASP A 128 -14.81 -4.71 -7.93
N GLU A 129 -14.53 -5.27 -6.76
CA GLU A 129 -13.99 -6.62 -6.55
C GLU A 129 -15.01 -7.45 -5.73
N GLY A 130 -16.30 -7.26 -5.98
CA GLY A 130 -17.39 -7.91 -5.25
C GLY A 130 -17.82 -7.10 -4.01
N SER A 131 -17.53 -7.60 -2.80
CA SER A 131 -17.82 -6.89 -1.54
C SER A 131 -16.76 -5.84 -1.19
N VAL A 132 -15.63 -5.84 -1.89
CA VAL A 132 -14.51 -4.93 -1.71
C VAL A 132 -14.45 -3.99 -2.90
N VAL A 133 -14.09 -2.74 -2.64
CA VAL A 133 -13.84 -1.72 -3.66
C VAL A 133 -12.42 -1.21 -3.50
N SER A 134 -11.65 -1.22 -4.59
CA SER A 134 -10.36 -0.54 -4.66
C SER A 134 -10.59 0.91 -5.09
N VAL A 135 -10.28 1.87 -4.22
CA VAL A 135 -10.30 3.30 -4.55
C VAL A 135 -8.89 3.71 -4.96
N VAL A 136 -8.72 4.03 -6.23
CA VAL A 136 -7.43 4.41 -6.84
C VAL A 136 -7.39 5.91 -7.05
N TRP A 137 -6.25 6.52 -6.72
CA TRP A 137 -5.98 7.95 -6.86
C TRP A 137 -4.63 8.18 -7.57
N SER A 138 -4.49 9.31 -8.25
CA SER A 138 -3.26 9.80 -8.85
C SER A 138 -2.70 11.02 -8.09
N ASP A 139 -1.46 11.41 -8.39
CA ASP A 139 -0.83 12.61 -7.81
C ASP A 139 -1.41 13.94 -8.32
N GLU A 140 -2.45 13.90 -9.15
CA GLU A 140 -3.13 15.11 -9.58
C GLU A 140 -3.82 15.79 -8.38
N PRO A 141 -3.69 17.13 -8.23
CA PRO A 141 -4.26 17.83 -7.07
C PRO A 141 -5.76 17.56 -6.84
N ALA A 142 -6.55 17.50 -7.91
CA ALA A 142 -7.98 17.21 -7.83
C ALA A 142 -8.27 15.78 -7.35
N ALA A 143 -7.51 14.78 -7.82
CA ALA A 143 -7.64 13.40 -7.38
C ALA A 143 -7.26 13.26 -5.89
N ARG A 144 -6.18 13.93 -5.45
CA ARG A 144 -5.76 13.96 -4.04
C ARG A 144 -6.81 14.60 -3.14
N GLU A 145 -7.37 15.73 -3.53
CA GLU A 145 -8.43 16.42 -2.77
C GLU A 145 -9.68 15.54 -2.62
N GLN A 146 -10.12 14.91 -3.72
CA GLN A 146 -11.26 13.99 -3.70
C GLN A 146 -10.98 12.74 -2.84
N PHE A 147 -9.77 12.18 -2.91
CA PHE A 147 -9.39 11.03 -2.09
C PHE A 147 -9.40 11.36 -0.58
N GLU A 148 -8.89 12.53 -0.19
CA GLU A 148 -8.92 12.96 1.21
C GLU A 148 -10.33 13.30 1.71
N ALA A 149 -11.21 13.79 0.82
CA ALA A 149 -12.61 14.06 1.15
C ALA A 149 -13.45 12.77 1.31
N LEU A 150 -13.05 11.68 0.67
CA LEU A 150 -13.76 10.40 0.77
C LEU A 150 -13.62 9.81 2.17
N PRO A 151 -14.69 9.30 2.82
CA PRO A 151 -14.62 8.73 4.16
C PRO A 151 -14.03 7.30 4.17
N TRP A 152 -12.91 7.07 3.48
CA TRP A 152 -12.34 5.73 3.24
C TRP A 152 -11.73 5.08 4.48
N ARG A 153 -11.26 5.86 5.46
CA ARG A 153 -10.49 5.36 6.62
C ARG A 153 -11.28 4.34 7.45
N ALA A 154 -12.54 4.62 7.78
CA ALA A 154 -13.37 3.70 8.58
C ALA A 154 -13.78 2.43 7.81
N PRO A 155 -14.27 2.50 6.54
CA PRO A 155 -14.51 1.34 5.68
C PRO A 155 -13.26 0.47 5.43
N ALA A 156 -12.09 1.08 5.24
CA ALA A 156 -10.83 0.35 5.09
C ALA A 156 -10.45 -0.37 6.39
N ARG A 157 -10.57 0.31 7.54
CA ARG A 157 -10.33 -0.31 8.84
C ARG A 157 -11.28 -1.48 9.13
N ALA A 158 -12.55 -1.36 8.73
CA ALA A 158 -13.53 -2.43 8.87
C ALA A 158 -13.09 -3.68 8.07
N LEU A 159 -12.70 -3.49 6.80
CA LEU A 159 -12.16 -4.55 5.96
C LEU A 159 -10.91 -5.19 6.57
N VAL A 160 -9.93 -4.38 6.98
CA VAL A 160 -8.69 -4.88 7.61
C VAL A 160 -9.01 -5.69 8.87
N THR A 161 -9.91 -5.19 9.72
CA THR A 161 -10.32 -5.91 10.94
C THR A 161 -10.95 -7.27 10.63
N GLU A 162 -11.77 -7.35 9.57
CA GLU A 162 -12.35 -8.62 9.12
C GLU A 162 -11.28 -9.58 8.62
N LEU A 163 -10.36 -9.11 7.77
CA LEU A 163 -9.25 -9.91 7.24
C LEU A 163 -8.35 -10.44 8.36
N MET A 164 -8.02 -9.61 9.35
CA MET A 164 -7.21 -10.02 10.51
C MET A 164 -7.93 -11.07 11.38
N ARG A 165 -9.27 -11.03 11.46
CA ARG A 165 -10.05 -12.10 12.13
C ARG A 165 -10.03 -13.40 11.35
N GLY A 166 -9.92 -13.33 10.02
CA GLY A 166 -9.86 -14.48 9.12
C GLY A 166 -8.62 -15.36 9.30
N GLY A 167 -7.56 -14.84 9.92
CA GLY A 167 -6.39 -15.62 10.33
C GLY A 167 -5.07 -14.95 10.01
N ARG A 168 -4.03 -15.77 9.87
CA ARG A 168 -2.66 -15.30 9.67
C ARG A 168 -2.47 -14.62 8.33
N ASN A 169 -1.60 -13.62 8.34
CA ASN A 169 -1.13 -12.96 7.13
C ASN A 169 -0.27 -13.90 6.27
N SER A 170 -0.70 -14.18 5.04
CA SER A 170 0.06 -15.02 4.10
C SER A 170 1.27 -14.32 3.50
N TRP A 171 1.41 -13.00 3.72
CA TRP A 171 2.51 -12.17 3.25
C TRP A 171 3.52 -11.84 4.36
N ALA A 172 3.47 -12.58 5.47
CA ALA A 172 4.41 -12.42 6.58
C ALA A 172 5.85 -12.69 6.15
N ASP A 173 6.03 -13.68 5.26
CA ASP A 173 7.35 -13.99 4.74
C ASP A 173 7.89 -12.80 3.96
N ASP A 174 7.16 -12.19 3.03
CA ASP A 174 7.66 -11.06 2.23
C ASP A 174 7.75 -9.71 2.96
N HIS A 175 7.53 -9.72 4.28
CA HIS A 175 7.56 -8.52 5.08
C HIS A 175 8.91 -7.79 5.04
N CYS A 176 8.89 -6.49 4.76
CA CYS A 176 10.04 -5.60 4.83
C CYS A 176 10.01 -4.79 6.13
N ARG A 177 10.78 -5.23 7.13
CA ARG A 177 10.85 -4.57 8.45
C ARG A 177 11.41 -3.15 8.38
N GLN A 178 12.32 -2.87 7.45
CA GLN A 178 12.95 -1.55 7.33
C GLN A 178 11.92 -0.48 6.96
N ILE A 179 11.07 -0.74 5.96
CA ILE A 179 10.03 0.21 5.55
C ILE A 179 8.90 0.27 6.57
N ALA A 180 8.57 -0.85 7.23
CA ALA A 180 7.49 -0.91 8.21
C ALA A 180 7.72 -0.01 9.44
N ARG A 181 8.97 0.32 9.78
CA ARG A 181 9.29 1.24 10.89
C ARG A 181 8.65 2.61 10.72
N PHE A 182 8.59 3.12 9.48
CA PHE A 182 7.98 4.41 9.18
C PHE A 182 6.48 4.47 9.47
N ALA A 183 5.83 3.31 9.57
CA ALA A 183 4.42 3.22 9.96
C ALA A 183 4.17 3.57 11.44
N TYR A 184 5.23 3.62 12.26
CA TYR A 184 5.15 3.87 13.71
C TYR A 184 5.86 5.14 14.17
N ASP A 185 6.70 5.73 13.31
CA ASP A 185 7.46 6.91 13.67
C ASP A 185 6.51 8.12 13.71
N ASP A 186 6.50 8.86 14.82
CA ASP A 186 5.80 10.15 14.97
C ASP A 186 6.64 11.28 14.31
#